data_AF-V5G0Y2-F1
#
_entry.id   AF-V5G0Y2-F1
#
_cell.length_a   1.000
_cell.length_b   1.000
_cell.length_c   1.000
_cell.angle_alpha   90.00
_cell.angle_beta   90.00
_cell.angle_gamma   90.00
#
_symmetry.space_group_name_H-M   'P 1'
#
loop_
_entity.id
_entity.type
_entity.pdbx_description
1 polymer ?
#
loop_
_entity_poly.entity_id
_entity_poly.type
_entity_poly.pdbx_seq_one_letter_code
_entity_poly.pdbx_strand_id
1 'polypeptide(L)'
;PEWIHGVKAEKSLLLQRHFHAFNHFAHARNYGKANDVLVQHLLPGLFINEQYDVIRILIAAVEPGSGEILRWANDVALFTDFLSLQEDVITFRPEDLLKLQMRLQSIGDRVATFDARTDQQKLCVAEMSKRCASVYKELFRKSRTGLLGSSYSDFVEGLVMPPDYKQDEALFLIKESNNVMC
;
A
#
# COMPACT_ATOMS: atom_id res chain seq x y z
N PRO A 1 18.04 -29.17 -8.18
CA PRO A 1 17.54 -28.63 -6.90
C PRO A 1 16.32 -27.70 -7.08
N GLU A 2 16.42 -26.70 -7.97
CA GLU A 2 15.33 -25.75 -8.28
C GLU A 2 14.07 -26.41 -8.84
N TRP A 3 14.21 -27.41 -9.73
CA TRP A 3 13.06 -28.14 -10.30
C TRP A 3 12.20 -28.83 -9.23
N ILE A 4 12.81 -29.32 -8.14
CA ILE A 4 12.09 -29.94 -7.01
C ILE A 4 11.22 -28.89 -6.32
N HIS A 5 11.77 -27.68 -6.12
CA HIS A 5 11.03 -26.56 -5.57
C HIS A 5 9.90 -26.13 -6.50
N GLY A 6 10.11 -26.07 -7.81
CA GLY A 6 9.05 -25.80 -8.79
C GLY A 6 7.87 -26.76 -8.66
N VAL A 7 8.12 -28.08 -8.65
CA VAL A 7 7.06 -29.09 -8.50
C VAL A 7 6.35 -29.00 -7.14
N LYS A 8 7.11 -28.78 -6.06
CA LYS A 8 6.52 -28.60 -4.72
C LYS A 8 5.67 -27.34 -4.62
N ALA A 9 6.07 -26.27 -5.32
CA ALA A 9 5.35 -25.01 -5.36
C ALA A 9 3.98 -25.19 -6.02
N GLU A 10 3.94 -25.78 -7.22
CA GLU A 10 2.68 -26.06 -7.93
C GLU A 10 1.76 -26.97 -7.12
N LYS A 11 2.30 -28.05 -6.53
CA LYS A 11 1.52 -28.93 -5.65
C LYS A 11 0.93 -28.16 -4.46
N SER A 12 1.72 -27.29 -3.83
CA SER A 12 1.27 -26.50 -2.68
C SER A 12 0.21 -25.49 -3.08
N LEU A 13 0.34 -24.88 -4.27
CA LEU A 13 -0.64 -23.94 -4.80
C LEU A 13 -1.98 -24.62 -5.08
N LEU A 14 -1.96 -25.80 -5.72
CA LEU A 14 -3.17 -26.60 -5.95
C LEU A 14 -3.87 -27.02 -4.65
N LEU A 15 -3.11 -27.24 -3.58
CA LEU A 15 -3.62 -27.55 -2.25
C LEU A 15 -3.97 -26.29 -1.42
N GLN A 16 -3.96 -25.10 -2.03
CA GLN A 16 -4.23 -23.80 -1.38
C GLN A 16 -3.33 -23.51 -0.17
N ARG A 17 -2.13 -24.10 -0.14
CA ARG A 17 -1.11 -23.84 0.88
C ARG A 17 -0.23 -22.67 0.45
N HIS A 18 -0.82 -21.49 0.39
CA HIS A 18 -0.24 -20.31 -0.28
C HIS A 18 1.15 -19.91 0.27
N PHE A 19 1.36 -19.97 1.59
CA PHE A 19 2.68 -19.72 2.17
C PHE A 19 3.76 -20.72 1.71
N HIS A 20 3.41 -22.01 1.65
CA HIS A 20 4.33 -23.03 1.16
C HIS A 20 4.59 -22.88 -0.33
N ALA A 21 3.56 -22.56 -1.11
CA ALA A 21 3.68 -22.29 -2.54
C ALA A 21 4.62 -21.11 -2.80
N PHE A 22 4.39 -19.98 -2.11
CA PHE A 22 5.23 -18.78 -2.17
C PHE A 22 6.70 -19.11 -1.90
N ASN A 23 6.99 -19.74 -0.76
CA ASN A 23 8.36 -20.07 -0.36
C ASN A 23 9.05 -20.95 -1.40
N HIS A 24 8.33 -21.96 -1.92
CA HIS A 24 8.90 -22.83 -2.94
C HIS A 24 9.10 -22.13 -4.29
N PHE A 25 8.19 -21.25 -4.73
CA PHE A 25 8.41 -20.46 -5.95
C PHE A 25 9.62 -19.51 -5.81
N ALA A 26 9.76 -18.84 -4.66
CA ALA A 26 10.91 -17.97 -4.38
C ALA A 26 12.22 -18.75 -4.37
N HIS A 27 12.27 -19.92 -3.71
CA HIS A 27 13.45 -20.81 -3.75
C HIS A 27 13.75 -21.38 -5.13
N ALA A 28 12.73 -21.58 -5.98
CA ALA A 28 12.90 -21.96 -7.37
C ALA A 28 13.28 -20.78 -8.29
N ARG A 29 13.47 -19.57 -7.73
CA ARG A 29 13.72 -18.31 -8.46
C ARG A 29 12.63 -17.95 -9.47
N ASN A 30 11.44 -18.51 -9.31
CA ASN A 30 10.27 -18.11 -10.09
C ASN A 30 9.58 -16.96 -9.37
N TYR A 31 10.23 -15.79 -9.40
CA TYR A 31 9.79 -14.60 -8.66
C TYR A 31 8.45 -14.06 -9.16
N GLY A 32 8.16 -14.19 -10.46
CA GLY A 32 6.85 -13.84 -11.03
C GLY A 32 5.71 -14.62 -10.36
N LYS A 33 5.80 -15.96 -10.31
CA LYS A 33 4.77 -16.77 -9.64
C LYS A 33 4.74 -16.57 -8.13
N ALA A 34 5.90 -16.36 -7.49
CA ALA A 34 5.95 -16.03 -6.07
C ALA A 34 5.20 -14.71 -5.79
N ASN A 35 5.44 -13.68 -6.61
CA ASN A 35 4.75 -12.40 -6.54
C ASN A 35 3.25 -12.56 -6.74
N ASP A 36 2.81 -13.34 -7.73
CA ASP A 36 1.38 -13.60 -7.96
C ASP A 36 0.72 -14.22 -6.72
N VAL A 37 1.36 -15.23 -6.11
CA VAL A 37 0.85 -15.86 -4.89
C VAL A 37 0.80 -14.86 -3.73
N LEU A 38 1.83 -14.03 -3.57
CA LEU A 38 1.90 -13.00 -2.54
C LEU A 38 0.74 -12.01 -2.69
N VAL A 39 0.61 -11.37 -3.85
CA VAL A 39 -0.38 -10.31 -4.12
C VAL A 39 -1.82 -10.84 -4.07
N GLN A 40 -2.05 -12.05 -4.61
CA GLN A 40 -3.40 -12.59 -4.73
C GLN A 40 -3.92 -13.23 -3.45
N HIS A 41 -3.06 -13.86 -2.65
CA HIS A 41 -3.51 -14.74 -1.56
C HIS A 41 -2.99 -14.39 -0.18
N LEU A 42 -1.79 -13.81 -0.06
CA LEU A 42 -1.17 -13.59 1.25
C LEU A 42 -1.33 -12.14 1.70
N LEU A 43 -0.93 -11.22 0.84
CA LEU A 43 -0.77 -9.81 1.14
C LEU A 43 -2.05 -9.13 1.64
N PRO A 44 -3.24 -9.34 1.04
CA PRO A 44 -4.46 -8.69 1.53
C PRO A 44 -4.80 -9.07 2.97
N GLY A 45 -4.67 -10.35 3.30
CA GLY A 45 -4.92 -10.85 4.65
C GLY A 45 -3.89 -10.34 5.66
N LEU A 46 -2.61 -10.38 5.30
CA LEU A 46 -1.54 -9.87 6.16
C LEU A 46 -1.72 -8.37 6.43
N PHE A 47 -2.08 -7.59 5.42
CA PHE A 47 -2.20 -6.13 5.53
C PHE A 47 -3.38 -5.71 6.40
N ILE A 48 -4.55 -6.35 6.20
CA ILE A 48 -5.75 -6.10 7.02
C ILE A 48 -5.48 -6.45 8.48
N ASN A 49 -4.73 -7.51 8.75
CA ASN A 49 -4.35 -7.93 10.11
C ASN A 49 -3.09 -7.23 10.64
N GLU A 50 -2.61 -6.19 9.95
CA GLU A 50 -1.46 -5.37 10.35
C GLU A 50 -0.14 -6.14 10.56
N GLN A 51 0.02 -7.27 9.86
CA GLN A 51 1.21 -8.13 9.95
C GLN A 51 2.35 -7.62 9.04
N TYR A 52 2.75 -6.36 9.20
CA TYR A 52 3.68 -5.68 8.29
C TYR A 52 5.08 -6.28 8.27
N ASP A 53 5.58 -6.77 9.40
CA ASP A 53 6.89 -7.43 9.46
C ASP A 53 6.95 -8.66 8.55
N VAL A 54 5.87 -9.45 8.56
CA VAL A 54 5.72 -10.61 7.67
C VAL A 54 5.68 -10.17 6.23
N ILE A 55 4.92 -9.10 5.91
CA ILE A 55 4.90 -8.54 4.56
C ILE A 55 6.31 -8.18 4.12
N ARG A 56 7.06 -7.40 4.89
CA ARG A 56 8.44 -6.99 4.54
C ARG A 56 9.35 -8.19 4.25
N ILE A 57 9.27 -9.25 5.04
CA ILE A 57 10.03 -10.49 4.82
C ILE A 57 9.67 -11.13 3.49
N LEU A 58 8.37 -11.23 3.17
CA LEU A 58 7.91 -11.82 1.90
C LEU A 58 8.32 -10.95 0.71
N ILE A 59 8.23 -9.63 0.81
CA ILE A 59 8.68 -8.72 -0.26
C ILE A 59 10.17 -8.90 -0.55
N ALA A 60 11.00 -8.91 0.49
CA ALA A 60 12.44 -9.11 0.35
C ALA A 60 12.80 -10.44 -0.32
N ALA A 61 11.96 -11.47 -0.17
CA ALA A 61 12.17 -12.77 -0.81
C ALA A 61 11.91 -12.76 -2.34
N VAL A 62 11.14 -11.80 -2.86
CA VAL A 62 10.83 -11.68 -4.30
C VAL A 62 11.51 -10.47 -4.97
N GLU A 63 11.99 -9.52 -4.19
CA GLU A 63 12.71 -8.32 -4.66
C GLU A 63 13.87 -8.60 -5.64
N PRO A 64 14.67 -9.68 -5.51
CA PRO A 64 15.70 -10.00 -6.49
C PRO A 64 15.19 -10.18 -7.93
N GLY A 65 13.92 -10.56 -8.10
CA GLY A 65 13.26 -10.70 -9.40
C GLY A 65 12.40 -9.51 -9.83
N SER A 66 12.49 -8.38 -9.12
CA SER A 66 11.67 -7.19 -9.36
C SER A 66 11.67 -6.72 -10.82
N GLY A 67 12.82 -6.78 -11.51
CA GLY A 67 12.96 -6.40 -12.92
C GLY A 67 12.20 -7.27 -13.91
N GLU A 68 11.81 -8.49 -13.52
CA GLU A 68 11.06 -9.43 -14.36
C GLU A 68 9.55 -9.40 -14.07
N ILE A 69 9.14 -8.73 -12.98
CA ILE A 69 7.74 -8.65 -12.56
C ILE A 69 7.10 -7.41 -13.20
N LEU A 70 6.24 -7.64 -14.21
CA LEU A 70 5.64 -6.60 -15.05
C LEU A 70 5.00 -5.44 -14.26
N ARG A 71 4.33 -5.75 -13.15
CA ARG A 71 3.59 -4.77 -12.32
C ARG A 71 4.23 -4.53 -10.97
N TRP A 72 5.54 -4.80 -10.80
CA TRP A 72 6.23 -4.67 -9.51
C TRP A 72 5.91 -3.35 -8.78
N ALA A 73 5.98 -2.24 -9.51
CA ALA A 73 5.67 -0.91 -9.00
C ALA A 73 4.23 -0.81 -8.47
N ASN A 74 3.22 -1.31 -9.19
CA ASN A 74 1.82 -1.18 -8.76
C ASN A 74 1.34 -2.31 -7.84
N ASP A 75 2.13 -3.36 -7.70
CA ASP A 75 1.83 -4.51 -6.86
C ASP A 75 2.59 -4.42 -5.54
N VAL A 76 3.68 -5.17 -5.39
CA VAL A 76 4.34 -5.38 -4.10
C VAL A 76 5.13 -4.16 -3.65
N ALA A 77 5.76 -3.42 -4.58
CA ALA A 77 6.48 -2.21 -4.23
C ALA A 77 5.58 -1.12 -3.63
N LEU A 78 4.29 -1.10 -3.98
CA LEU A 78 3.32 -0.16 -3.39
C LEU A 78 3.24 -0.33 -1.88
N PHE A 79 3.25 -1.57 -1.42
CA PHE A 79 3.20 -1.90 0.00
C PHE A 79 4.51 -1.53 0.69
N THR A 80 5.66 -1.78 0.08
CA THR A 80 6.95 -1.31 0.62
C THR A 80 6.98 0.20 0.77
N ASP A 81 6.62 0.93 -0.28
CA ASP A 81 6.63 2.40 -0.28
C ASP A 81 5.69 2.98 0.76
N PHE A 82 4.49 2.39 0.89
CA PHE A 82 3.52 2.75 1.90
C PHE A 82 4.04 2.50 3.32
N LEU A 83 4.58 1.32 3.60
CA LEU A 83 5.08 0.98 4.93
C LEU A 83 6.27 1.86 5.34
N SER A 84 7.18 2.15 4.40
CA SER A 84 8.26 3.11 4.63
C SER A 84 7.75 4.53 4.84
N LEU A 85 6.70 4.96 4.12
CA LEU A 85 6.07 6.26 4.37
C LEU A 85 5.52 6.37 5.79
N GLN A 86 4.87 5.31 6.31
CA GLN A 86 4.33 5.33 7.67
C GLN A 86 5.42 5.53 8.73
N GLU A 87 6.59 4.93 8.56
CA GLU A 87 7.74 5.10 9.45
C GLU A 87 8.30 6.53 9.38
N ASP A 88 8.44 7.06 8.17
CA ASP A 88 8.98 8.40 7.94
C ASP A 88 8.08 9.50 8.54
N VAL A 89 6.76 9.31 8.52
CA VAL A 89 5.77 10.26 9.07
C VAL A 89 5.86 10.39 10.61
N ILE A 90 6.48 9.44 11.30
CA ILE A 90 6.70 9.57 12.75
C ILE A 90 7.86 10.53 13.03
N THR A 91 8.86 10.57 12.16
CA THR A 91 10.15 11.24 12.41
C THR A 91 10.40 12.46 11.51
N PHE A 92 9.43 12.81 10.66
CA PHE A 92 9.64 13.86 9.65
C PHE A 92 9.88 15.24 10.24
N ARG A 93 10.69 16.00 9.50
CA ARG A 93 10.95 17.41 9.79
C ARG A 93 10.19 18.32 8.82
N PRO A 94 9.93 19.60 9.16
CA PRO A 94 9.21 20.52 8.28
C PRO A 94 9.80 20.61 6.86
N GLU A 95 11.12 20.49 6.71
CA GLU A 95 11.82 20.46 5.43
C GLU A 95 11.48 19.23 4.54
N ASP A 96 11.01 18.13 5.13
CA ASP A 96 10.64 16.91 4.41
C ASP A 96 9.20 16.94 3.88
N LEU A 97 8.42 17.97 4.24
CA LEU A 97 6.98 18.04 3.99
C LEU A 97 6.62 17.85 2.51
N LEU A 98 7.32 18.56 1.61
CA LEU A 98 7.10 18.46 0.17
C LEU A 98 7.41 17.06 -0.36
N LYS A 99 8.52 16.46 0.10
CA LYS A 99 8.93 15.11 -0.30
C LYS A 99 7.91 14.06 0.15
N LEU A 100 7.38 14.19 1.37
CA LEU A 100 6.35 13.30 1.90
C LEU A 100 5.04 13.45 1.15
N GLN A 101 4.63 14.68 0.85
CA GLN A 101 3.44 14.94 0.04
C GLN A 101 3.55 14.32 -1.35
N MET A 102 4.69 14.47 -2.03
CA MET A 102 4.92 13.85 -3.34
C MET A 102 4.86 12.32 -3.30
N ARG A 103 5.47 11.70 -2.27
CA ARG A 103 5.40 10.25 -2.08
C ARG A 103 3.98 9.78 -1.82
N LEU A 104 3.24 10.53 -0.99
CA LEU A 104 1.86 10.21 -0.66
C LEU A 104 0.95 10.32 -1.88
N GLN A 105 1.13 11.35 -2.73
CA GLN A 105 0.43 11.46 -4.00
C GLN A 105 0.74 10.26 -4.91
N SER A 106 2.02 9.92 -5.07
CA SER A 106 2.43 8.76 -5.88
C SER A 106 1.83 7.44 -5.39
N ILE A 107 1.75 7.24 -4.07
CA ILE A 107 1.07 6.09 -3.47
C ILE A 107 -0.42 6.15 -3.77
N GLY A 108 -1.08 7.30 -3.58
CA GLY A 108 -2.51 7.48 -3.89
C GLY A 108 -2.86 7.11 -5.33
N ASP A 109 -2.07 7.59 -6.30
CA ASP A 109 -2.28 7.30 -7.72
C ASP A 109 -2.12 5.79 -8.03
N ARG A 110 -1.18 5.11 -7.36
CA ARG A 110 -0.97 3.66 -7.50
C ARG A 110 -2.04 2.84 -6.80
N VAL A 111 -2.52 3.29 -5.65
CA VAL A 111 -3.67 2.70 -4.94
C VAL A 111 -4.92 2.77 -5.82
N ALA A 112 -5.18 3.91 -6.45
CA ALA A 112 -6.32 4.11 -7.34
C ALA A 112 -6.29 3.22 -8.59
N THR A 113 -5.10 2.81 -9.04
CA THR A 113 -4.89 1.95 -10.21
C THR A 113 -4.58 0.49 -9.85
N PHE A 114 -4.66 0.13 -8.56
CA PHE A 114 -4.46 -1.24 -8.11
C PHE A 114 -5.59 -2.15 -8.64
N ASP A 115 -5.22 -3.28 -9.25
CA ASP A 115 -6.16 -4.23 -9.84
C ASP A 115 -6.73 -5.17 -8.76
N ALA A 116 -7.66 -4.63 -7.97
CA ALA A 116 -8.35 -5.37 -6.92
C ALA A 116 -9.48 -6.24 -7.51
N ARG A 117 -9.25 -7.55 -7.56
CA ARG A 117 -10.19 -8.52 -8.14
C ARG A 117 -11.04 -9.24 -7.11
N THR A 118 -10.55 -9.36 -5.88
CA THR A 118 -11.28 -9.99 -4.77
C THR A 118 -11.77 -8.97 -3.76
N ASP A 119 -12.80 -9.30 -3.00
CA ASP A 119 -13.32 -8.39 -1.96
C ASP A 119 -12.28 -8.13 -0.86
N GLN A 120 -11.43 -9.12 -0.58
CA GLN A 120 -10.32 -8.95 0.36
C GLN A 120 -9.26 -7.96 -0.17
N GLN A 121 -8.97 -7.99 -1.48
CA GLN A 121 -8.09 -7.00 -2.11
C GLN A 121 -8.71 -5.61 -2.09
N LYS A 122 -10.01 -5.48 -2.41
CA LYS A 122 -10.73 -4.20 -2.33
C LYS A 122 -10.69 -3.63 -0.91
N LEU A 123 -10.91 -4.47 0.10
CA LEU A 123 -10.80 -4.07 1.50
C LEU A 123 -9.38 -3.63 1.86
N CYS A 124 -8.36 -4.38 1.42
CA CYS A 124 -6.95 -4.01 1.62
C CYS A 124 -6.62 -2.63 1.02
N VAL A 125 -7.05 -2.36 -0.21
CA VAL A 125 -6.86 -1.07 -0.89
C VAL A 125 -7.62 0.05 -0.19
N ALA A 126 -8.84 -0.23 0.30
CA ALA A 126 -9.62 0.72 1.08
C ALA A 126 -8.94 1.09 2.41
N GLU A 127 -8.39 0.11 3.13
CA GLU A 127 -7.63 0.35 4.37
C GLU A 127 -6.35 1.14 4.09
N MET A 128 -5.63 0.83 3.01
CA MET A 128 -4.47 1.63 2.60
C MET A 128 -4.87 3.07 2.26
N SER A 129 -5.98 3.27 1.54
CA SER A 129 -6.52 4.58 1.20
C SER A 129 -6.86 5.41 2.45
N LYS A 130 -7.59 4.84 3.41
CA LYS A 130 -7.93 5.51 4.68
C LYS A 130 -6.68 5.95 5.45
N ARG A 131 -5.65 5.08 5.49
CA ARG A 131 -4.38 5.42 6.13
C ARG A 131 -3.62 6.51 5.37
N CYS A 132 -3.66 6.50 4.04
CA CYS A 132 -3.10 7.58 3.22
C CYS A 132 -3.76 8.93 3.52
N ALA A 133 -5.10 8.98 3.56
CA ALA A 133 -5.84 10.17 3.95
C ALA A 133 -5.46 10.64 5.36
N SER A 134 -5.35 9.70 6.30
CA SER A 134 -4.96 10.00 7.69
C SER A 134 -3.54 10.58 7.78
N VAL A 135 -2.59 10.03 7.03
CA VAL A 135 -1.23 10.58 6.93
C VAL A 135 -1.25 11.99 6.33
N TYR A 136 -1.98 12.19 5.24
CA TYR A 136 -2.07 13.52 4.62
C TYR A 136 -2.66 14.53 5.59
N LYS A 137 -3.74 14.18 6.30
CA LYS A 137 -4.35 15.02 7.33
C LYS A 137 -3.35 15.46 8.39
N GLU A 138 -2.48 14.56 8.85
CA GLU A 138 -1.42 14.91 9.80
C GLU A 138 -0.36 15.84 9.19
N LEU A 139 0.01 15.62 7.92
CA LEU A 139 0.89 16.54 7.20
C LEU A 139 0.24 17.92 7.06
N PHE A 140 -1.06 17.98 6.75
CA PHE A 140 -1.83 19.21 6.63
C PHE A 140 -1.87 19.99 7.95
N ARG A 141 -2.19 19.33 9.07
CA ARG A 141 -2.20 19.95 10.42
C ARG A 141 -0.82 20.49 10.84
N LYS A 142 0.24 19.75 10.52
CA LYS A 142 1.62 20.15 10.85
C LYS A 142 2.15 21.23 9.91
N SER A 143 1.61 21.32 8.69
CA SER A 143 1.90 22.41 7.78
C SER A 143 1.23 23.69 8.28
N ARG A 144 2.03 24.68 8.69
CA ARG A 144 1.50 25.99 9.09
C ARG A 144 1.08 26.87 7.90
N THR A 145 1.20 26.35 6.68
CA THR A 145 0.94 27.07 5.44
C THR A 145 -0.30 26.48 4.78
N GLY A 146 -1.38 27.26 4.70
CA GLY A 146 -2.67 26.88 4.08
C GLY A 146 -2.63 26.53 2.58
N LEU A 147 -1.44 26.46 1.97
CA LEU A 147 -1.19 26.07 0.58
C LEU A 147 -1.59 24.61 0.26
N LEU A 148 -1.84 23.78 1.27
CA LEU A 148 -2.14 22.36 1.10
C LEU A 148 -3.64 22.02 1.08
N GLY A 149 -4.53 22.98 1.33
CA GLY A 149 -5.97 22.71 1.49
C GLY A 149 -6.66 22.17 0.23
N SER A 150 -6.41 22.79 -0.93
CA SER A 150 -6.94 22.31 -2.21
C SER A 150 -6.34 20.96 -2.61
N SER A 151 -5.03 20.78 -2.37
CA SER A 151 -4.33 19.53 -2.67
C SER A 151 -4.80 18.36 -1.81
N TYR A 152 -5.28 18.60 -0.57
CA TYR A 152 -5.84 17.53 0.26
C TYR A 152 -7.22 17.07 -0.23
N SER A 153 -8.10 17.99 -0.62
CA SER A 153 -9.42 17.64 -1.17
C SER A 153 -9.30 16.79 -2.42
N ASP A 154 -8.47 17.22 -3.37
CA ASP A 154 -8.23 16.49 -4.62
C ASP A 154 -7.65 15.09 -4.35
N PHE A 155 -6.75 14.99 -3.37
CA PHE A 155 -6.17 13.73 -2.95
C PHE A 155 -7.24 12.77 -2.39
N VAL A 156 -8.08 13.24 -1.46
CA VAL A 156 -9.17 12.45 -0.84
C VAL A 156 -10.16 11.95 -1.89
N GLU A 157 -10.49 12.77 -2.88
CA GLU A 157 -11.40 12.37 -3.96
C GLU A 157 -10.82 11.26 -4.83
N GLY A 158 -9.51 11.29 -5.08
CA GLY A 158 -8.80 10.25 -5.84
C GLY A 158 -8.67 8.90 -5.13
N LEU A 159 -8.89 8.84 -3.81
CA LEU A 159 -8.75 7.63 -3.03
C LEU A 159 -9.93 6.67 -3.18
N VAL A 160 -9.63 5.37 -3.14
CA VAL A 160 -10.60 4.27 -3.19
C VAL A 160 -11.02 3.93 -1.77
N MET A 161 -12.00 4.64 -1.23
CA MET A 161 -12.49 4.39 0.12
C MET A 161 -14.02 4.53 0.24
N PRO A 162 -14.63 3.94 1.28
CA PRO A 162 -16.07 4.00 1.50
C PRO A 162 -16.63 5.45 1.57
N PRO A 163 -17.87 5.70 1.10
CA PRO A 163 -18.44 7.05 1.04
C PRO A 163 -18.55 7.75 2.41
N ASP A 164 -18.85 7.02 3.47
CA ASP A 164 -18.87 7.50 4.86
C ASP A 164 -17.50 8.07 5.26
N TYR A 165 -16.42 7.37 4.91
CA TYR A 165 -15.07 7.86 5.18
C TYR A 165 -14.74 9.13 4.38
N LYS A 166 -15.17 9.22 3.11
CA LYS A 166 -15.01 10.45 2.30
C LYS A 166 -15.77 11.62 2.93
N GLN A 167 -16.98 11.38 3.45
CA GLN A 167 -17.77 12.40 4.14
C GLN A 167 -17.08 12.91 5.40
N ASP A 168 -16.51 12.02 6.23
CA ASP A 168 -15.76 12.41 7.43
C ASP A 168 -14.55 13.29 7.09
N GLU A 169 -13.85 12.99 5.99
CA GLU A 169 -12.73 13.80 5.52
C GLU A 169 -13.16 15.18 4.99
N ALA A 170 -14.27 15.25 4.26
CA ALA A 170 -14.85 16.51 3.81
C ALA A 170 -15.30 17.39 4.99
N LEU A 171 -15.93 16.79 6.01
CA LEU A 171 -16.33 17.50 7.23
C LEU A 171 -15.13 18.06 7.99
N PHE A 172 -14.01 17.33 8.02
CA PHE A 172 -12.76 17.82 8.60
C PHE A 172 -12.26 19.08 7.87
N LEU A 173 -12.22 19.07 6.53
CA LEU A 173 -11.81 20.20 5.71
C LEU A 173 -12.67 21.46 5.95
N ILE A 174 -13.99 21.28 6.07
CA ILE A 174 -14.92 22.40 6.35
C ILE A 174 -14.62 23.01 7.72
N LYS A 175 -14.41 22.18 8.75
CA LYS A 175 -14.08 22.66 10.11
C LYS A 175 -12.79 23.46 10.13
N GLU A 176 -11.75 22.97 9.45
CA GLU A 176 -10.45 23.66 9.44
C GLU A 176 -10.52 24.98 8.66
N SER A 177 -11.26 25.02 7.55
CA SER A 177 -11.49 26.24 6.77
C SER A 177 -12.18 27.34 7.60
N ASN A 178 -13.13 26.95 8.46
CA ASN A 178 -13.82 27.88 9.35
C ASN A 178 -12.92 28.39 10.49
N ASN A 179 -11.97 27.59 10.97
CA ASN A 179 -10.99 27.99 11.99
C ASN A 179 -9.96 29.01 11.47
N VAL A 180 -9.68 29.04 10.17
CA VAL A 180 -8.73 30.00 9.56
C VAL A 180 -9.38 31.37 9.27
N MET A 181 -10.72 31.44 9.20
CA MET A 181 -11.47 32.68 8.95
C MET A 181 -11.92 33.43 10.22
N CYS A 182 -11.55 32.94 11.41
CA CYS A 182 -11.78 33.59 12.70
C CYS A 182 -10.45 34.01 13.33
#